data_AF-A0A7S3AZH2-F1
#
_entry.id   AF-A0A7S3AZH2-F1
#
_cell.length_a   1.000
_cell.length_b   1.000
_cell.length_c   1.000
_cell.angle_alpha   90.00
_cell.angle_beta   90.00
_cell.angle_gamma   90.00
#
_symmetry.space_group_name_H-M   'P 1'
#
loop_
_entity.id
_entity.type
_entity.pdbx_description
1 polymer ?
#
loop_
_entity_poly.entity_id
_entity_poly.type
_entity_poly.pdbx_seq_one_letter_code
_entity_poly.pdbx_strand_id
1 'polypeptide(L)'
;TNAAAVRRGPLLFALPLQPTTSTLSRPASGGECERPLATGRCRSSDLEFNLGDGFRWNYALLLPTTEPASALSVQRTSDRAPTTPFDPAAPPLTISVAAKLVPEWKALGSVTDPPPPSPLPCNGTGAAACSGVATTLQLVPFGSTQIRIAAFPWIAI
;
A
#
# COMPACT_ATOMS: atom_id res chain seq x y z
N THR A 1 -10.21 -16.84 -6.92
CA THR A 1 -9.26 -15.75 -7.23
C THR A 1 -8.39 -15.53 -6.01
N ASN A 2 -7.06 -15.46 -6.14
CA ASN A 2 -6.15 -15.48 -4.99
C ASN A 2 -6.09 -14.15 -4.21
N ALA A 3 -6.72 -13.09 -4.72
CA ALA A 3 -6.77 -11.80 -4.06
C ALA A 3 -8.10 -11.08 -4.30
N ALA A 4 -8.44 -10.17 -3.40
CA ALA A 4 -9.54 -9.22 -3.48
C ALA A 4 -8.99 -7.79 -3.64
N ALA A 5 -9.75 -6.95 -4.35
CA ALA A 5 -9.45 -5.53 -4.52
C ALA A 5 -10.67 -4.70 -4.07
N VAL A 6 -10.41 -3.57 -3.41
CA VAL A 6 -11.46 -2.69 -2.89
C VAL A 6 -11.71 -1.55 -3.86
N ARG A 7 -12.96 -1.39 -4.28
CA ARG A 7 -13.36 -0.34 -5.22
C ARG A 7 -14.65 0.36 -4.79
N ARG A 8 -14.76 1.65 -5.13
CA ARG A 8 -15.99 2.43 -5.00
C ARG A 8 -16.18 3.30 -6.23
N GLY A 9 -17.18 2.98 -7.05
CA GLY A 9 -17.35 3.60 -8.36
C GLY A 9 -16.08 3.43 -9.21
N PRO A 10 -15.52 4.50 -9.78
CA PRO A 10 -14.30 4.43 -10.59
C PRO A 10 -13.00 4.38 -9.76
N LEU A 11 -13.08 4.45 -8.43
CA LEU A 11 -11.89 4.54 -7.57
C LEU A 11 -11.50 3.15 -7.05
N LEU A 12 -10.27 2.73 -7.37
CA LEU A 12 -9.56 1.64 -6.72
C LEU A 12 -8.90 2.16 -5.44
N PHE A 13 -8.94 1.38 -4.37
CA PHE A 13 -8.34 1.71 -3.08
C PHE A 13 -7.13 0.81 -2.78
N ALA A 14 -6.16 1.37 -2.07
CA ALA A 14 -4.91 0.71 -1.73
C ALA A 14 -4.46 1.07 -0.31
N LEU A 15 -3.70 0.17 0.32
CA LEU A 15 -2.98 0.46 1.56
C LEU A 15 -1.79 1.37 1.22
N PRO A 16 -1.75 2.61 1.73
CA PRO A 16 -0.61 3.48 1.51
C PRO A 16 0.58 2.99 2.32
N LEU A 17 1.72 2.85 1.67
CA LEU A 17 2.99 2.56 2.33
C LEU A 17 3.79 3.85 2.40
N GLN A 18 4.39 4.14 3.56
CA GLN A 18 5.19 5.36 3.79
C GLN A 18 6.68 5.01 3.79
N PRO A 19 7.33 4.95 2.61
CA PRO A 19 8.77 4.67 2.55
C PRO A 19 9.58 5.87 3.03
N THR A 20 10.75 5.58 3.61
CA THR A 20 11.84 6.56 3.70
C THR A 20 12.53 6.68 2.35
N THR A 21 12.98 7.89 2.02
CA THR A 21 13.64 8.18 0.73
C THR A 21 15.12 8.42 0.95
N SER A 22 15.97 7.70 0.21
CA SER A 22 17.42 7.89 0.14
C SER A 22 17.83 8.29 -1.29
N THR A 23 18.81 9.18 -1.44
CA THR A 23 19.38 9.51 -2.76
C THR A 23 20.50 8.52 -3.08
N LEU A 24 20.35 7.74 -4.15
CA LEU A 24 21.35 6.74 -4.56
C LEU A 24 22.61 7.38 -5.16
N SER A 25 22.41 8.37 -6.02
CA SER A 25 23.50 9.07 -6.70
C SER A 25 23.36 10.57 -6.48
N ARG A 26 24.35 11.16 -5.80
CA ARG A 26 24.65 12.58 -5.98
C ARG A 26 25.67 12.66 -7.10
N PRO A 27 25.33 13.24 -8.27
CA PRO A 27 26.34 13.48 -9.28
C PRO A 27 27.46 14.28 -8.62
N ALA A 28 28.68 13.76 -8.70
CA ALA A 28 29.84 14.37 -8.07
C ALA A 28 29.98 15.78 -8.64
N SER A 29 30.25 16.76 -7.78
CA SER A 29 30.65 18.08 -8.23
C SER A 29 31.88 17.93 -9.12
N GLY A 30 31.70 18.03 -10.43
CA GLY A 30 32.77 17.89 -11.42
C GLY A 30 32.59 16.81 -12.50
N GLY A 31 31.54 16.00 -12.50
CA GLY A 31 31.32 15.04 -13.59
C GLY A 31 29.92 14.45 -13.68
N GLU A 32 29.41 14.37 -14.91
CA GLU A 32 28.32 13.50 -15.38
C GLU A 32 26.86 13.96 -15.24
N CYS A 33 26.57 15.21 -15.55
CA CYS A 33 25.24 15.58 -16.06
C CYS A 33 25.39 16.50 -17.26
N GLU A 34 24.72 16.15 -18.37
CA GLU A 34 24.86 16.86 -19.64
C GLU A 34 24.46 18.35 -19.55
N ARG A 35 23.57 18.71 -18.59
CA ARG A 35 23.08 20.09 -18.39
C ARG A 35 22.83 20.42 -16.90
N PRO A 36 23.86 20.78 -16.11
CA PRO A 36 23.70 21.16 -14.72
C PRO A 36 22.92 22.49 -14.58
N LEU A 37 22.29 22.69 -13.42
CA LEU A 37 21.73 23.98 -12.99
C LEU A 37 22.85 24.98 -12.69
N ALA A 38 22.53 26.27 -12.64
CA ALA A 38 23.48 27.32 -12.27
C ALA A 38 24.14 27.10 -10.88
N THR A 39 23.51 26.28 -10.03
CA THR A 39 24.01 25.85 -8.71
C THR A 39 24.99 24.68 -8.77
N GLY A 40 25.37 24.20 -9.96
CA GLY A 40 26.23 23.03 -10.16
C GLY A 40 25.55 21.68 -9.87
N ARG A 41 24.26 21.68 -9.53
CA ARG A 41 23.47 20.47 -9.29
C ARG A 41 22.82 19.96 -10.56
N CYS A 42 22.55 18.67 -10.61
CA CYS A 42 21.81 18.08 -11.71
C CYS A 42 20.30 18.28 -11.55
N ARG A 43 19.60 18.28 -12.69
CA ARG A 43 18.15 18.47 -12.73
C ARG A 43 17.38 17.24 -12.25
N SER A 44 18.02 16.07 -12.27
CA SER A 44 17.48 14.80 -11.81
C SER A 44 18.37 14.21 -10.72
N SER A 45 17.75 13.41 -9.86
CA SER A 45 18.40 12.60 -8.85
C SER A 45 17.67 11.28 -8.73
N ASP A 46 18.42 10.19 -8.63
CA ASP A 46 17.84 8.87 -8.42
C ASP A 46 17.53 8.67 -6.94
N LEU A 47 16.27 8.35 -6.67
CA LEU A 47 15.75 8.15 -5.33
C LEU A 47 15.41 6.66 -5.12
N GLU A 48 15.85 6.12 -4.00
CA GLU A 48 15.45 4.83 -3.50
C GLU A 48 14.40 5.01 -2.41
N PHE A 49 13.40 4.13 -2.42
CA PHE A 49 12.32 4.10 -1.44
C PHE A 49 12.43 2.83 -0.60
N ASN A 50 12.65 3.01 0.69
CA ASN A 50 12.85 1.92 1.64
C ASN A 50 11.70 1.88 2.66
N LEU A 51 11.06 0.72 2.84
CA LEU A 51 9.94 0.59 3.78
C LEU A 51 10.38 0.47 5.26
N GLY A 52 11.67 0.17 5.50
CA GLY A 52 12.21 -0.08 6.84
C GLY A 52 11.64 -1.34 7.51
N ASP A 53 12.20 -1.73 8.65
CA ASP A 53 11.83 -2.99 9.33
C ASP A 53 10.49 -2.94 10.10
N GLY A 54 9.96 -1.72 10.31
CA GLY A 54 8.74 -1.48 11.09
C GLY A 54 7.45 -1.53 10.29
N PHE A 55 7.50 -1.41 8.96
CA PHE A 55 6.29 -1.27 8.15
C PHE A 55 5.76 -2.63 7.69
N ARG A 56 4.61 -3.02 8.22
CA ARG A 56 3.91 -4.24 7.80
C ARG A 56 2.98 -3.89 6.63
N TRP A 57 3.02 -4.69 5.57
CA TRP A 57 2.17 -4.52 4.37
C TRP A 57 1.41 -5.80 4.02
N ASN A 58 1.86 -6.93 4.55
CA ASN A 58 1.39 -8.29 4.28
C ASN A 58 0.13 -8.62 5.08
N TYR A 59 -1.00 -8.03 4.68
CA TYR A 59 -2.29 -8.23 5.32
C TYR A 59 -3.27 -9.01 4.44
N ALA A 60 -4.12 -9.81 5.08
CA ALA A 60 -5.33 -10.39 4.48
C ALA A 60 -6.59 -9.73 5.05
N LEU A 61 -7.54 -9.37 4.17
CA LEU A 61 -8.79 -8.69 4.53
C LEU A 61 -9.80 -9.68 5.12
N LEU A 62 -10.48 -9.29 6.19
CA LEU A 62 -11.60 -10.06 6.77
C LEU A 62 -12.87 -9.68 6.02
N LEU A 63 -13.41 -10.61 5.23
CA LEU A 63 -14.56 -10.35 4.35
C LEU A 63 -15.65 -11.43 4.55
N PRO A 64 -16.90 -11.01 4.78
CA PRO A 64 -18.05 -11.91 4.74
C PRO A 64 -18.20 -12.56 3.36
N THR A 65 -18.58 -13.84 3.33
CA THR A 65 -18.70 -14.60 2.07
C THR A 65 -19.88 -14.17 1.20
N THR A 66 -20.97 -13.70 1.81
CA THR A 66 -22.22 -13.35 1.13
C THR A 66 -22.28 -11.87 0.75
N GLU A 67 -21.82 -10.98 1.63
CA GLU A 67 -21.82 -9.53 1.39
C GLU A 67 -20.48 -8.89 1.81
N PRO A 68 -19.41 -9.05 0.99
CA PRO A 68 -18.07 -8.55 1.35
C PRO A 68 -18.02 -7.05 1.62
N ALA A 69 -18.87 -6.27 0.96
CA ALA A 69 -18.93 -4.81 1.11
C ALA A 69 -19.39 -4.36 2.50
N SER A 70 -20.13 -5.21 3.24
CA SER A 70 -20.59 -4.92 4.60
C SER A 70 -19.44 -4.78 5.62
N ALA A 71 -18.27 -5.35 5.32
CA ALA A 71 -17.06 -5.19 6.14
C ALA A 71 -16.28 -3.89 5.87
N LEU A 72 -16.73 -3.07 4.90
CA LEU A 72 -16.06 -1.84 4.49
C LEU A 72 -16.78 -0.62 5.07
N SER A 73 -16.03 0.24 5.74
CA SER A 73 -16.54 1.53 6.22
C SER A 73 -15.96 2.67 5.41
N VAL A 74 -16.81 3.44 4.73
CA VAL A 74 -16.39 4.55 3.86
C VAL A 74 -16.48 5.86 4.64
N GLN A 75 -15.41 6.65 4.61
CA GLN A 75 -15.38 7.99 5.19
C GLN A 75 -14.95 9.01 4.15
N ARG A 76 -15.63 10.16 4.12
CA ARG A 76 -15.13 11.37 3.47
C ARG A 76 -14.22 12.08 4.46
N THR A 77 -13.04 12.47 4.01
CA THR A 77 -12.06 13.18 4.85
C THR A 77 -12.31 14.68 4.88
N SER A 78 -13.01 15.21 3.86
CA SER A 78 -13.40 16.61 3.77
C SER A 78 -14.59 16.79 2.82
N ASP A 79 -15.36 17.86 3.03
CA ASP A 79 -16.46 18.26 2.15
C ASP A 79 -15.98 19.11 0.95
N ARG A 80 -14.71 19.52 0.96
CA ARG A 80 -14.11 20.34 -0.09
C ARG A 80 -13.06 19.53 -0.85
N ALA A 81 -13.05 19.64 -2.16
CA ALA A 81 -11.98 19.06 -2.96
C ALA A 81 -10.61 19.63 -2.55
N PRO A 82 -9.57 18.80 -2.38
CA PRO A 82 -8.23 19.30 -2.12
C PRO A 82 -7.73 20.13 -3.31
N THR A 83 -6.92 21.15 -3.02
CA THR A 83 -6.32 22.00 -4.06
C THR A 83 -5.49 21.17 -5.04
N THR A 84 -4.78 20.17 -4.52
CA THR A 84 -4.02 19.19 -5.29
C THR A 84 -4.87 17.92 -5.42
N PRO A 85 -5.26 17.52 -6.64
CA PRO A 85 -5.96 16.26 -6.85
C PRO A 85 -5.14 15.09 -6.32
N PHE A 86 -5.79 14.20 -5.58
CA PHE A 86 -5.16 13.00 -5.00
C PHE A 86 -3.95 13.27 -4.11
N ASP A 87 -3.91 14.40 -3.39
CA ASP A 87 -2.87 14.65 -2.39
C ASP A 87 -2.80 13.50 -1.36
N PRO A 88 -1.64 12.82 -1.19
CA PRO A 88 -1.48 11.79 -0.18
C PRO A 88 -1.70 12.27 1.25
N ALA A 89 -1.49 13.56 1.53
CA ALA A 89 -1.75 14.16 2.83
C ALA A 89 -3.24 14.45 3.07
N ALA A 90 -4.04 14.53 1.99
CA ALA A 90 -5.46 14.83 2.06
C ALA A 90 -6.27 13.98 1.04
N PRO A 91 -6.28 12.64 1.19
CA PRO A 91 -7.04 11.77 0.30
C PRO A 91 -8.53 12.07 0.44
N PRO A 92 -9.31 12.27 -0.64
CA PRO A 92 -10.70 12.75 -0.55
C PRO A 92 -11.68 11.75 0.10
N LEU A 93 -11.33 10.46 0.09
CA LEU A 93 -12.08 9.37 0.65
C LEU A 93 -11.11 8.40 1.33
N THR A 94 -11.56 7.72 2.37
CA THR A 94 -10.87 6.60 2.98
C THR A 94 -11.84 5.44 3.13
N ILE A 95 -11.32 4.21 3.09
CA ILE A 95 -12.08 3.01 3.39
C ILE A 95 -11.36 2.25 4.49
N SER A 96 -12.06 2.02 5.59
CA SER A 96 -11.58 1.20 6.69
C SER A 96 -12.06 -0.25 6.52
N VAL A 97 -11.17 -1.20 6.78
CA VAL A 97 -11.46 -2.64 6.70
C VAL A 97 -10.62 -3.41 7.72
N ALA A 98 -11.20 -4.40 8.39
CA ALA A 98 -10.46 -5.27 9.30
C ALA A 98 -9.55 -6.21 8.52
N ALA A 99 -8.32 -6.41 8.99
CA ALA A 99 -7.35 -7.30 8.38
C ALA A 99 -6.48 -8.00 9.43
N LYS A 100 -5.85 -9.10 9.03
CA LYS A 100 -4.83 -9.81 9.83
C LYS A 100 -3.52 -9.91 9.07
N LEU A 101 -2.41 -9.95 9.80
CA LEU A 101 -1.09 -10.14 9.20
C LEU A 101 -0.93 -11.57 8.69
N VAL A 102 -0.23 -11.70 7.56
CA VAL A 102 0.15 -12.96 6.92
C VAL A 102 1.69 -13.01 6.85
N PRO A 103 2.38 -13.46 7.91
CA PRO A 103 3.84 -13.42 7.99
C PRO A 103 4.57 -14.13 6.84
N GLU A 104 3.93 -15.14 6.25
CA GLU A 104 4.50 -15.95 5.18
C GLU A 104 4.37 -15.30 3.80
N TRP A 105 3.52 -14.28 3.66
CA TRP A 105 3.48 -13.47 2.45
C TRP A 105 4.61 -12.44 2.51
N LYS A 106 5.68 -12.70 1.73
CA LYS A 106 6.95 -11.97 1.78
C LYS A 106 7.20 -11.18 0.50
N ALA A 107 8.19 -10.29 0.55
CA ALA A 107 8.68 -9.60 -0.63
C ALA A 107 9.61 -10.52 -1.44
N LEU A 108 9.51 -10.45 -2.76
CA LEU A 108 10.43 -11.05 -3.72
C LEU A 108 11.22 -9.90 -4.38
N GLY A 109 12.35 -9.51 -3.79
CA GLY A 109 13.07 -8.31 -4.21
C GLY A 109 12.29 -7.04 -3.90
N SER A 110 12.05 -6.18 -4.90
CA SER A 110 11.29 -4.93 -4.78
C SER A 110 9.78 -5.09 -5.00
N VAL A 111 9.31 -6.32 -5.23
CA VAL A 111 7.88 -6.64 -5.42
C VAL A 111 7.39 -7.59 -4.33
N THR A 112 6.08 -7.75 -4.22
CA THR A 112 5.49 -8.79 -3.36
C THR A 112 5.60 -10.15 -4.07
N ASP A 113 5.77 -11.23 -3.30
CA ASP A 113 5.48 -12.58 -3.78
C ASP A 113 3.98 -12.66 -4.19
N PRO A 114 3.56 -13.60 -5.06
CA PRO A 114 2.14 -13.75 -5.39
C PRO A 114 1.28 -13.90 -4.13
N PRO A 115 0.09 -13.28 -4.09
CA PRO A 115 -0.81 -13.45 -2.96
C PRO A 115 -1.12 -14.93 -2.71
N PRO A 116 -1.10 -15.40 -1.46
CA PRO A 116 -1.46 -16.78 -1.14
C PRO A 116 -2.90 -17.09 -1.58
N PRO A 117 -3.22 -18.35 -1.91
CA PRO A 117 -4.57 -18.75 -2.29
C PRO A 117 -5.59 -18.32 -1.24
N SER A 118 -6.65 -17.65 -1.69
CA SER A 118 -7.73 -17.16 -0.84
C SER A 118 -9.05 -17.91 -1.11
N PRO A 119 -9.91 -18.12 -0.10
CA PRO A 119 -9.80 -17.64 1.28
C PRO A 119 -8.68 -18.30 2.08
N LEU A 120 -8.00 -17.53 2.93
CA LEU A 120 -6.97 -18.04 3.82
C LEU A 120 -7.60 -18.78 5.00
N PRO A 121 -7.22 -20.04 5.26
CA PRO A 121 -7.57 -20.74 6.49
C PRO A 121 -6.70 -20.21 7.65
N CYS A 122 -7.09 -19.07 8.24
CA CYS A 122 -6.41 -18.47 9.41
C CYS A 122 -6.54 -19.29 10.72
N ASN A 123 -6.91 -20.56 10.65
CA ASN A 123 -7.18 -21.44 11.80
C ASN A 123 -6.08 -22.50 12.02
N GLY A 124 -5.00 -22.51 11.24
CA GLY A 124 -3.94 -23.53 11.31
C GLY A 124 -2.54 -23.00 11.61
N THR A 125 -1.59 -23.93 11.73
CA THR A 125 -0.13 -23.71 11.74
C THR A 125 0.41 -23.98 10.32
N GLY A 126 1.16 -23.04 9.73
CA GLY A 126 1.75 -23.19 8.37
C GLY A 126 1.71 -21.94 7.50
N ALA A 127 1.94 -22.09 6.19
CA ALA A 127 2.02 -21.00 5.19
C ALA A 127 0.76 -20.10 5.09
N ALA A 128 -0.38 -20.60 5.58
CA ALA A 128 -1.65 -19.88 5.63
C ALA A 128 -2.01 -19.34 7.03
N ALA A 129 -1.09 -19.46 8.00
CA ALA A 129 -1.32 -19.00 9.36
C ALA A 129 -1.30 -17.46 9.41
N CYS A 130 -2.37 -16.91 9.96
CA CYS A 130 -2.49 -15.47 10.20
C CYS A 130 -2.02 -15.17 11.62
N SER A 131 -1.31 -14.07 11.81
CA SER A 131 -0.74 -13.71 13.11
C SER A 131 -1.43 -12.49 13.72
N GLY A 132 -1.52 -12.50 15.05
CA GLY A 132 -2.00 -11.38 15.84
C GLY A 132 -3.51 -11.16 15.84
N VAL A 133 -3.91 -10.05 16.48
CA VAL A 133 -5.29 -9.57 16.55
C VAL A 133 -5.64 -8.83 15.26
N ALA A 134 -6.92 -8.90 14.85
CA ALA A 134 -7.39 -8.13 13.71
C ALA A 134 -7.13 -6.62 13.94
N THR A 135 -6.56 -5.97 12.93
CA THR A 135 -6.26 -4.54 12.91
C THR A 135 -7.08 -3.88 11.82
N THR A 136 -7.53 -2.65 12.06
CA THR A 136 -8.22 -1.86 11.03
C THR A 136 -7.19 -1.22 10.11
N LEU A 137 -7.24 -1.57 8.82
CA LEU A 137 -6.50 -0.88 7.78
C LEU A 137 -7.29 0.31 7.28
N GLN A 138 -6.59 1.39 6.94
CA GLN A 138 -7.16 2.55 6.26
C GLN A 138 -6.62 2.59 4.83
N LEU A 139 -7.52 2.33 3.87
CA LEU A 139 -7.21 2.37 2.45
C LEU A 139 -7.52 3.76 1.89
N VAL A 140 -6.68 4.22 0.97
CA VAL A 140 -6.84 5.50 0.25
C VAL A 140 -7.01 5.23 -1.25
N PRO A 141 -7.54 6.17 -2.05
CA PRO A 141 -7.56 6.04 -3.49
C PRO A 141 -6.16 5.72 -4.01
N PHE A 142 -6.08 4.81 -4.98
CA PHE A 142 -4.80 4.32 -5.51
C PHE A 142 -3.87 5.44 -5.96
N GLY A 143 -4.42 6.54 -6.49
CA GLY A 143 -3.66 7.73 -6.90
C GLY A 143 -3.13 8.59 -5.75
N SER A 144 -3.67 8.45 -4.54
CA SER A 144 -3.29 9.21 -3.33
C SER A 144 -2.14 8.57 -2.55
N THR A 145 -1.33 7.74 -3.20
CA THR A 145 -0.16 7.11 -2.56
C THR A 145 0.93 6.83 -3.60
N GLN A 146 2.18 6.75 -3.14
CA GLN A 146 3.36 6.49 -3.97
C GLN A 146 3.67 4.99 -4.04
N ILE A 147 3.86 4.34 -2.88
CA ILE A 147 4.04 2.89 -2.76
C ILE A 147 2.79 2.29 -2.10
N ARG A 148 2.31 1.16 -2.62
CA ARG A 148 0.95 0.71 -2.33
C ARG A 148 0.73 -0.78 -2.53
N ILE A 149 -0.18 -1.35 -1.74
CA ILE A 149 -0.78 -2.67 -1.96
C ILE A 149 -2.25 -2.48 -2.29
N ALA A 150 -2.71 -2.97 -3.44
CA ALA A 150 -4.09 -2.81 -3.91
C ALA A 150 -4.86 -4.13 -4.09
N ALA A 151 -4.13 -5.26 -4.08
CA ALA A 151 -4.67 -6.60 -4.14
C ALA A 151 -4.24 -7.34 -2.88
N PHE A 152 -5.21 -7.84 -2.14
CA PHE A 152 -4.99 -8.47 -0.84
C PHE A 152 -5.48 -9.91 -0.86
N PRO A 153 -4.76 -10.85 -0.22
CA PRO A 153 -5.41 -12.08 0.20
C PRO A 153 -6.64 -11.76 1.09
N TRP A 154 -7.58 -12.70 1.21
CA TRP A 154 -8.78 -12.49 2.03
C TRP A 154 -9.11 -13.72 2.88
N ILE A 155 -9.82 -13.46 3.98
CA ILE A 155 -10.22 -14.42 5.00
C ILE A 155 -11.74 -14.40 5.02
N ALA A 156 -12.36 -15.58 4.89
CA ALA A 156 -13.80 -15.74 5.04
C ALA A 156 -14.16 -15.62 6.53
N ILE A 157 -15.08 -14.72 6.86
CA ILE A 157 -15.72 -14.59 8.18
C ILE A 157 -17.24 -14.79 8.09
#